data_AF-A0A9D6NWK4-F1
#
_entry.id   AF-A0A9D6NWK4-F1
#
_cell.length_a   1.000
_cell.length_b   1.000
_cell.length_c   1.000
_cell.angle_alpha   90.00
_cell.angle_beta   90.00
_cell.angle_gamma   90.00
#
_symmetry.space_group_name_H-M   'P 1'
#
loop_
_entity.id
_entity.type
_entity.pdbx_description
1 polymer ?
#
loop_
_entity_poly.entity_id
_entity_poly.type
_entity_poly.pdbx_seq_one_letter_code
_entity_poly.pdbx_strand_id
1 'polypeptide(L)'
;MADTTNNGIAHSAGSGQLPATDWSKASDEEILAADLLIELGLHELPADQQAEVLKRFSEGVEQAVLLRILAQITEKPKQDELQKLIDAGDGAGVKAFIETNVPTHGEITQEEILKFKRIMLVDEGQPSEQ
;
A
#
# COMPACT_ATOMS: atom_id res chain seq x y z
N MET A 1 17.14 -31.61 -25.12
CA MET A 1 18.37 -31.18 -24.42
C MET A 1 18.51 -29.68 -24.65
N ALA A 2 18.61 -28.91 -23.55
CA ALA A 2 19.05 -27.51 -23.38
C ALA A 2 18.49 -26.43 -24.33
N ASP A 3 17.74 -25.44 -23.82
CA ASP A 3 18.20 -24.14 -23.28
C ASP A 3 18.73 -23.22 -24.42
N THR A 4 18.20 -22.02 -24.70
CA THR A 4 18.13 -20.84 -23.81
C THR A 4 17.13 -19.82 -24.39
N THR A 5 16.15 -19.38 -23.59
CA THR A 5 15.35 -18.17 -23.89
C THR A 5 16.18 -16.95 -23.50
N ASN A 6 16.84 -16.35 -24.48
CA ASN A 6 17.64 -15.14 -24.33
C ASN A 6 16.74 -13.90 -24.37
N ASN A 7 16.34 -13.40 -23.20
CA ASN A 7 15.66 -12.11 -23.07
C ASN A 7 16.70 -10.99 -22.97
N GLY A 8 17.17 -10.51 -24.12
CA GLY A 8 18.08 -9.37 -24.23
C GLY A 8 17.32 -8.06 -24.08
N ILE A 9 17.37 -7.48 -22.88
CA ILE A 9 16.91 -6.10 -22.65
C ILE A 9 17.94 -5.16 -23.28
N ALA A 10 17.65 -4.68 -24.48
CA ALA A 10 18.36 -3.58 -25.10
C ALA A 10 17.70 -2.27 -24.62
N HIS A 11 18.35 -1.54 -23.70
CA HIS A 11 18.00 -0.15 -23.41
C HIS A 11 19.08 0.77 -23.98
N SER A 12 18.79 1.27 -25.19
CA SER A 12 19.51 2.36 -25.85
C SER A 12 19.24 3.68 -25.12
N ALA A 13 20.32 4.41 -24.84
CA ALA A 13 20.34 5.71 -24.20
C ALA A 13 19.59 6.79 -25.01
N GLY A 14 18.70 7.52 -24.33
CA GLY A 14 18.05 8.73 -24.83
C GLY A 14 17.38 9.48 -23.69
N SER A 15 17.95 10.62 -23.30
CA SER A 15 17.36 11.71 -22.50
C SER A 15 16.65 11.34 -21.19
N GLY A 16 17.38 11.37 -20.08
CA GLY A 16 16.97 12.02 -18.81
C GLY A 16 15.58 11.75 -18.20
N GLN A 17 14.93 10.65 -18.52
CA GLN A 17 13.69 10.21 -17.88
C GLN A 17 14.03 8.92 -17.12
N LEU A 18 13.79 8.91 -15.80
CA LEU A 18 13.79 7.65 -15.04
C LEU A 18 12.95 6.63 -15.82
N PRO A 19 13.38 5.37 -15.97
CA PRO A 19 12.54 4.39 -16.66
C PRO A 19 11.22 4.35 -15.89
N ALA A 20 10.14 4.82 -16.51
CA ALA A 20 8.81 4.70 -15.93
C ALA A 20 8.58 3.19 -15.82
N THR A 21 8.75 2.66 -14.62
CA THR A 21 8.46 1.27 -14.33
C THR A 21 7.02 1.04 -14.76
N ASP A 22 6.79 0.11 -15.68
CA ASP A 22 5.44 -0.25 -16.11
C ASP A 22 4.79 -1.00 -14.95
N TRP A 23 4.22 -0.24 -14.01
CA TRP A 23 3.60 -0.76 -12.79
C TRP A 23 2.43 -1.69 -13.09
N SER A 24 1.84 -1.62 -14.30
CA SER A 24 0.82 -2.57 -14.76
C SER A 24 1.35 -4.00 -14.90
N LYS A 25 2.66 -4.15 -15.12
CA LYS A 25 3.35 -5.45 -15.23
C LYS A 25 4.18 -5.80 -14.02
N ALA A 26 4.30 -4.90 -13.04
CA ALA A 26 5.07 -5.11 -11.84
C ALA A 26 4.44 -6.19 -10.96
N SER A 27 5.29 -7.00 -10.33
CA SER A 27 4.91 -7.99 -9.34
C SER A 27 4.48 -7.30 -8.04
N ASP A 28 3.70 -7.99 -7.22
CA ASP A 28 3.23 -7.43 -5.95
C ASP A 28 4.39 -7.06 -5.00
N GLU A 29 5.48 -7.83 -5.01
CA GLU A 29 6.71 -7.53 -4.28
C GLU A 29 7.38 -6.24 -4.75
N GLU A 30 7.38 -5.98 -6.06
CA GLU A 30 7.95 -4.77 -6.66
C GLU A 30 7.12 -3.54 -6.29
N ILE A 31 5.79 -3.66 -6.34
CA ILE A 31 4.86 -2.60 -5.93
C ILE A 31 5.02 -2.31 -4.43
N LEU A 32 5.13 -3.34 -3.58
CA LEU A 32 5.35 -3.16 -2.15
C LEU A 32 6.70 -2.48 -1.85
N ALA A 33 7.74 -2.81 -2.59
CA ALA A 33 9.07 -2.21 -2.46
C ALA A 33 9.18 -0.78 -3.03
N ALA A 34 8.23 -0.35 -3.87
CA ALA A 34 8.27 0.94 -4.54
C ALA A 34 8.25 2.12 -3.56
N ASP A 35 9.11 3.11 -3.79
CA ASP A 35 9.12 4.35 -3.02
C ASP A 35 8.13 5.35 -3.64
N LEU A 36 6.99 5.54 -2.98
CA LEU A 36 5.91 6.40 -3.48
C LEU A 36 6.35 7.85 -3.72
N LEU A 37 7.34 8.35 -2.99
CA LEU A 37 7.80 9.72 -3.19
C LEU A 37 8.60 9.85 -4.48
N ILE A 38 9.41 8.86 -4.82
CA ILE A 38 10.17 8.85 -6.07
C ILE A 38 9.21 8.62 -7.24
N GLU A 39 8.37 7.60 -7.16
CA GLU A 39 7.51 7.17 -8.26
C GLU A 39 6.41 8.18 -8.60
N LEU A 40 5.91 8.92 -7.61
CA LEU A 40 4.93 9.99 -7.83
C LEU A 40 5.60 11.35 -8.11
N GLY A 41 6.92 11.41 -8.24
CA GLY A 41 7.66 12.65 -8.48
C GLY A 41 7.62 13.65 -7.31
N LEU A 42 7.32 13.19 -6.10
CA LEU A 42 7.19 14.00 -4.89
C LEU A 42 8.49 14.13 -4.09
N HIS A 43 9.55 13.42 -4.48
CA HIS A 43 10.84 13.43 -3.80
C HIS A 43 11.54 14.81 -3.80
N GLU A 44 11.15 15.70 -4.71
CA GLU A 44 11.65 17.09 -4.78
C GLU A 44 10.90 18.04 -3.82
N LEU A 45 9.79 17.60 -3.22
CA LEU A 45 9.04 18.42 -2.27
C LEU A 45 9.84 18.64 -0.97
N PRO A 46 9.55 19.70 -0.21
CA PRO A 46 10.11 19.85 1.14
C PRO A 46 9.75 18.67 2.05
N ALA A 47 10.63 18.32 2.99
CA ALA A 47 10.46 17.17 3.88
C ALA A 47 9.10 17.17 4.62
N ASP A 48 8.63 18.32 5.07
CA ASP A 48 7.30 18.45 5.70
C ASP A 48 6.15 18.06 4.74
N GLN A 49 6.24 18.42 3.46
CA GLN A 49 5.22 18.08 2.47
C GLN A 49 5.29 16.60 2.07
N GLN A 50 6.51 16.05 1.94
CA GLN A 50 6.69 14.61 1.73
C GLN A 50 6.07 13.81 2.88
N ALA A 51 6.32 14.23 4.13
CA ALA A 51 5.76 13.61 5.32
C ALA A 51 4.23 13.73 5.36
N GLU A 52 3.66 14.87 4.97
CA GLU A 52 2.21 15.05 4.91
C GLU A 52 1.55 14.10 3.90
N VAL A 53 2.12 13.95 2.69
CA VAL A 53 1.60 13.01 1.69
C VAL A 53 1.70 11.57 2.18
N LEU A 54 2.86 11.16 2.71
CA LEU A 54 3.03 9.82 3.28
C LEU A 54 2.08 9.56 4.47
N LYS A 55 1.82 10.58 5.28
CA LYS A 55 0.87 10.49 6.38
C LYS A 55 -0.54 10.24 5.85
N ARG A 56 -1.02 11.02 4.88
CA ARG A 56 -2.35 10.84 4.26
C ARG A 56 -2.50 9.44 3.66
N PHE A 57 -1.45 8.94 3.00
CA PHE A 57 -1.40 7.57 2.49
C PHE A 57 -1.52 6.53 3.61
N SER A 58 -0.70 6.67 4.64
CA SER A 58 -0.66 5.74 5.79
C SER A 58 -1.99 5.74 6.55
N GLU A 59 -2.61 6.90 6.75
CA GLU A 59 -3.93 7.06 7.36
C GLU A 59 -5.00 6.32 6.53
N GLY A 60 -4.99 6.44 5.21
CA GLY A 60 -5.93 5.73 4.32
C GLY A 60 -5.80 4.21 4.40
N VAL A 61 -4.56 3.71 4.37
CA VAL A 61 -4.26 2.28 4.52
C VAL A 61 -4.70 1.79 5.91
N GLU A 62 -4.35 2.50 6.98
CA GLU A 62 -4.68 2.12 8.35
C GLU A 62 -6.20 1.99 8.55
N GLN A 63 -6.98 2.96 8.05
CA GLN A 63 -8.44 2.89 8.13
C GLN A 63 -9.01 1.69 7.36
N ALA A 64 -8.49 1.40 6.17
CA ALA A 64 -8.92 0.25 5.39
C ALA A 64 -8.59 -1.08 6.08
N VAL A 65 -7.40 -1.19 6.67
CA VAL A 65 -6.96 -2.34 7.46
C VAL A 65 -7.87 -2.54 8.67
N LEU A 66 -8.15 -1.50 9.44
CA LEU A 66 -9.03 -1.57 10.62
C LEU A 66 -10.44 -2.04 10.27
N LEU A 67 -11.02 -1.50 9.19
CA LEU A 67 -12.35 -1.92 8.72
C LEU A 67 -12.36 -3.38 8.26
N ARG A 68 -11.33 -3.82 7.53
CA ARG A 68 -11.21 -5.21 7.06
C ARG A 68 -11.01 -6.17 8.23
N ILE A 69 -10.22 -5.79 9.24
CA ILE A 69 -10.04 -6.57 10.46
C ILE A 69 -11.34 -6.70 11.23
N LEU A 70 -12.06 -5.58 11.47
CA LEU A 70 -13.37 -5.58 12.11
C LEU A 70 -14.35 -6.52 11.41
N ALA A 71 -14.35 -6.52 10.07
CA ALA A 71 -15.21 -7.39 9.27
C ALA A 71 -14.82 -8.88 9.33
N GLN A 72 -13.55 -9.22 9.58
CA GLN A 72 -13.10 -10.61 9.71
C GLN A 72 -13.37 -11.22 11.08
N ILE A 73 -13.44 -10.39 12.13
CA ILE A 73 -13.80 -10.87 13.46
C ILE A 73 -15.27 -11.28 13.42
N THR A 74 -15.58 -12.57 13.53
CA THR A 74 -16.96 -13.06 13.51
C THR A 74 -17.65 -12.97 14.88
N GLU A 75 -16.85 -12.87 15.94
CA GLU A 75 -17.32 -12.79 17.32
C GLU A 75 -17.75 -11.35 17.64
N LYS A 76 -19.06 -11.10 17.69
CA LYS A 76 -19.64 -9.78 17.99
C LYS A 76 -19.03 -9.10 19.24
N PRO A 77 -18.83 -9.76 20.39
CA PRO A 77 -18.21 -9.14 21.56
C PRO A 77 -16.80 -8.59 21.29
N LYS A 78 -16.02 -9.27 20.45
CA LYS A 78 -14.67 -8.86 20.06
C LYS A 78 -14.71 -7.69 19.07
N GLN A 79 -15.68 -7.67 18.16
CA GLN A 79 -15.91 -6.50 17.30
C GLN A 79 -16.25 -5.26 18.14
N ASP A 80 -17.14 -5.41 19.12
CA ASP A 80 -17.55 -4.32 20.02
C ASP A 80 -16.36 -3.81 20.87
N GLU A 81 -15.46 -4.71 21.31
CA GLU A 81 -14.24 -4.34 22.02
C GLU A 81 -13.27 -3.53 21.14
N LEU A 82 -12.98 -4.03 19.93
CA LEU A 82 -12.12 -3.33 18.97
C LEU A 82 -12.71 -1.96 18.59
N GLN A 83 -14.02 -1.89 18.35
CA GLN A 83 -14.70 -0.64 18.01
C GLN A 83 -14.60 0.40 19.14
N LYS A 84 -14.69 -0.02 20.40
CA LYS A 84 -14.50 0.87 21.56
C LYS A 84 -13.07 1.39 21.65
N LEU A 85 -12.07 0.55 21.39
CA LEU A 85 -10.66 0.96 21.37
C LEU A 85 -10.41 2.00 20.28
N ILE A 86 -11.01 1.81 19.10
CA ILE A 86 -10.95 2.77 18.00
C ILE A 86 -11.63 4.10 18.37
N ASP A 87 -12.84 4.06 18.92
CA ASP A 87 -13.61 5.25 19.31
C ASP A 87 -12.93 6.05 20.44
N ALA A 88 -12.25 5.34 21.35
CA ALA A 88 -11.46 5.95 22.42
C ALA A 88 -10.13 6.56 21.93
N GLY A 89 -9.74 6.33 20.67
CA GLY A 89 -8.45 6.73 20.14
C GLY A 89 -7.27 5.98 20.78
N ASP A 90 -7.51 4.81 21.37
CA ASP A 90 -6.49 4.02 22.05
C ASP A 90 -5.71 3.16 21.05
N GLY A 91 -4.87 3.81 20.24
CA GLY A 91 -4.09 3.13 19.19
C GLY A 91 -3.20 2.00 19.72
N ALA A 92 -2.69 2.13 20.94
CA ALA A 92 -1.91 1.07 21.59
C ALA A 92 -2.77 -0.17 21.89
N GLY A 93 -3.98 0.04 22.45
CA GLY A 93 -4.94 -1.04 22.68
C GLY A 93 -5.44 -1.68 21.39
N VAL A 94 -5.74 -0.88 20.36
CA VAL A 94 -6.12 -1.37 19.03
C VAL A 94 -5.04 -2.30 18.48
N LYS A 95 -3.76 -1.87 18.50
CA LYS A 95 -2.65 -2.68 18.02
C LYS A 95 -2.51 -3.99 18.80
N ALA A 96 -2.51 -3.93 20.14
CA ALA A 96 -2.38 -5.11 20.99
C ALA A 96 -3.54 -6.10 20.80
N PHE A 97 -4.76 -5.58 20.64
CA PHE A 97 -5.94 -6.38 20.37
C PHE A 97 -5.82 -7.13 19.06
N ILE A 98 -5.40 -6.45 17.99
CA ILE A 98 -5.20 -7.03 16.66
C ILE A 98 -4.12 -8.10 16.69
N GLU A 99 -2.97 -7.83 17.29
CA GLU A 99 -1.85 -8.80 17.43
C GLU A 99 -2.29 -10.08 18.16
N THR A 100 -3.23 -9.96 19.10
CA THR A 100 -3.72 -11.08 19.90
C THR A 100 -4.86 -11.86 19.22
N ASN A 101 -5.78 -11.16 18.57
CA ASN A 101 -7.03 -11.76 18.07
C ASN A 101 -7.02 -12.06 16.57
N VAL A 102 -6.09 -11.47 15.82
CA VAL A 102 -6.08 -11.49 14.35
C VAL A 102 -4.68 -11.88 13.89
N PRO A 103 -4.31 -13.16 13.92
CA PRO A 103 -2.97 -13.62 13.55
C PRO A 103 -2.63 -13.30 12.08
N THR A 104 -3.65 -13.16 11.22
CA THR A 104 -3.53 -12.80 9.79
C THR A 104 -3.45 -11.29 9.54
N HIS A 105 -3.38 -10.45 10.58
CA HIS A 105 -3.36 -8.99 10.43
C HIS A 105 -2.19 -8.49 9.55
N GLY A 106 -1.04 -9.17 9.57
CA GLY A 106 0.10 -8.84 8.73
C GLY A 106 -0.22 -8.99 7.24
N GLU A 107 -0.88 -10.08 6.87
CA GLU A 107 -1.32 -10.34 5.49
C GLU A 107 -2.34 -9.28 5.05
N ILE A 108 -3.33 -9.00 5.90
CA ILE A 108 -4.34 -7.95 5.64
C ILE A 108 -3.66 -6.60 5.41
N THR A 109 -2.68 -6.25 6.24
CA THR A 109 -1.95 -4.98 6.12
C THR A 109 -1.19 -4.90 4.80
N GLN A 110 -0.48 -5.96 4.42
CA GLN A 110 0.24 -6.01 3.14
C GLN A 110 -0.71 -5.94 1.95
N GLU A 111 -1.84 -6.64 1.98
CA GLU A 111 -2.85 -6.60 0.93
C GLU A 111 -3.45 -5.21 0.75
N GLU A 112 -3.76 -4.50 1.85
CA GLU A 112 -4.28 -3.13 1.76
C GLU A 112 -3.20 -2.16 1.26
N ILE A 113 -1.95 -2.26 1.73
CA ILE A 113 -0.84 -1.45 1.19
C ILE A 113 -0.69 -1.69 -0.32
N LEU A 114 -0.63 -2.95 -0.74
CA LEU A 114 -0.48 -3.33 -2.14
C LEU A 114 -1.62 -2.76 -2.99
N LYS A 115 -2.87 -2.89 -2.52
CA LYS A 115 -4.04 -2.36 -3.21
C LYS A 115 -3.95 -0.84 -3.38
N PHE A 116 -3.61 -0.12 -2.31
CA PHE A 116 -3.45 1.33 -2.36
C PHE A 116 -2.31 1.76 -3.30
N LYS A 117 -1.14 1.12 -3.20
CA LYS A 117 -0.02 1.40 -4.10
C LYS A 117 -0.36 1.08 -5.55
N ARG A 118 -1.08 -0.01 -5.82
CA ARG A 118 -1.54 -0.35 -7.17
C ARG A 118 -2.48 0.73 -7.71
N ILE A 119 -3.42 1.22 -6.91
CA ILE A 119 -4.28 2.34 -7.32
C ILE A 119 -3.45 3.58 -7.67
N MET A 120 -2.44 3.92 -6.87
CA MET A 120 -1.65 5.14 -7.12
C MET A 120 -0.63 5.01 -8.26
N LEU A 121 -0.04 3.83 -8.45
CA LEU A 121 1.07 3.60 -9.39
C LEU A 121 0.62 3.05 -10.74
N VAL A 122 -0.49 2.29 -10.77
CA VAL A 122 -1.02 1.68 -12.01
C VAL A 122 -2.16 2.51 -12.58
N ASP A 123 -3.02 3.05 -11.71
CA ASP A 123 -4.15 3.87 -12.10
C ASP A 123 -3.71 5.34 -12.10
N GLU A 124 -2.87 5.71 -13.07
CA GLU A 124 -2.69 7.12 -13.44
C GLU A 124 -4.08 7.66 -13.80
N GLY A 125 -4.59 8.62 -13.03
CA GLY A 125 -5.98 9.07 -13.03
C GLY A 125 -6.65 9.13 -14.40
N GLN A 126 -7.41 8.10 -14.74
CA GLN A 126 -8.41 8.21 -15.80
C GLN A 126 -9.54 9.08 -15.26
N PRO A 127 -9.82 10.26 -15.84
CA PRO A 127 -11.09 10.90 -15.59
C PRO A 127 -12.16 9.87 -15.94
N SER A 128 -13.07 9.61 -14.99
CA SER A 128 -14.27 8.86 -15.30
C SER A 128 -14.99 9.61 -16.42
N GLU A 129 -14.79 9.21 -17.67
CA GLU A 129 -15.60 9.68 -18.79
C GLU A 129 -17.03 9.23 -18.49
N GLN A 130 -17.86 10.22 -18.14
CA GLN A 130 -19.31 10.09 -18.02
C GLN A 130 -19.95 9.97 -19.39
#